data_AF-W9WT79-F1
#
_entry.id   AF-W9WT79-F1
#
_cell.length_a   1.000
_cell.length_b   1.000
_cell.length_c   1.000
_cell.angle_alpha   90.00
_cell.angle_beta   90.00
_cell.angle_gamma   90.00
#
_symmetry.space_group_name_H-M   'P 1'
#
loop_
_entity.id
_entity.type
_entity.pdbx_description
1 polymer ?
#
loop_
_entity_poly.entity_id
_entity_poly.type
_entity_poly.pdbx_seq_one_letter_code
_entity_poly.pdbx_strand_id
1 'polypeptide(L)'
;MVSGDSSTLGFPISVGTSNYVFLFVLIPDQTIFQGVLLSGDATIVTSGDGTSGSYADSGVSWSGADDLSSYVVTVDDPLLGVVGNITLNSATVESALTLGSGSMPSPPTIKTTIIVWPTGANSEYPRAPRQGEPSGFHIEFTTNEGTFVADVVNKAVSWQPPIISGGYTRWVGNITGGFEGQEEYEGATVHEWFHFWLNV
;
A
#
# COMPACT_ATOMS: atom_id res chain seq x y z
N MET A 1 2.01 3.67 34.69
CA MET A 1 3.02 4.43 33.94
C MET A 1 3.73 3.43 33.05
N VAL A 2 3.32 3.37 31.78
CA VAL A 2 4.07 2.70 30.72
C VAL A 2 4.39 3.83 29.76
N SER A 3 5.62 4.32 29.80
CA SER A 3 6.20 5.15 28.75
C SER A 3 6.46 4.21 27.58
N GLY A 4 5.45 4.06 26.73
CA GLY A 4 5.63 3.54 25.38
C GLY A 4 5.99 4.73 24.52
N ASP A 5 7.27 4.85 24.21
CA ASP A 5 7.78 5.80 23.23
C ASP A 5 7.38 5.29 21.84
N SER A 6 6.07 5.40 21.55
CA SER A 6 5.60 5.53 20.19
C SER A 6 5.74 7.00 19.85
N SER A 7 6.43 7.28 18.76
CA SER A 7 6.20 8.44 17.91
C SER A 7 4.76 8.46 17.37
N THR A 8 3.81 8.61 18.30
CA THR A 8 2.80 9.68 18.28
C THR A 8 3.25 10.86 17.42
N LEU A 9 2.27 11.56 16.85
CA LEU A 9 2.36 12.82 16.08
C LEU A 9 2.28 12.64 14.56
N GLY A 10 1.07 12.29 14.11
CA GLY A 10 0.60 12.64 12.77
C GLY A 10 0.98 14.10 12.44
N PHE A 11 1.57 14.27 11.27
CA PHE A 11 2.35 15.43 10.89
C PHE A 11 1.52 16.73 10.73
N PRO A 12 2.00 17.88 11.25
CA PRO A 12 1.62 19.21 10.80
C PRO A 12 2.64 19.72 9.78
N ILE A 13 2.85 19.00 8.68
CA ILE A 13 3.55 19.55 7.50
C ILE A 13 2.55 19.68 6.37
N SER A 14 2.22 20.93 6.03
CA SER A 14 1.63 21.27 4.73
C SER A 14 2.72 21.10 3.68
N VAL A 15 2.96 19.86 3.26
CA VAL A 15 3.82 19.58 2.11
C VAL A 15 3.08 20.06 0.85
N GLY A 16 3.69 21.01 0.13
CA GLY A 16 3.14 21.55 -1.12
C GLY A 16 3.08 20.54 -2.27
N THR A 17 3.50 19.30 -2.02
CA THR A 17 3.42 18.15 -2.93
C THR A 17 2.89 16.94 -2.14
N SER A 18 2.01 16.11 -2.75
CA SER A 18 1.47 14.91 -2.09
C SER A 18 2.43 13.72 -2.08
N ASN A 19 3.62 13.85 -2.69
CA ASN A 19 4.56 12.76 -2.89
C ASN A 19 5.80 12.94 -2.02
N TYR A 20 6.20 11.89 -1.30
CA TYR A 20 7.42 11.85 -0.51
C TYR A 20 7.92 10.41 -0.36
N VAL A 21 9.18 10.26 0.03
CA VAL A 21 9.77 8.97 0.42
C VAL A 21 10.20 9.03 1.88
N PHE A 22 9.85 8.01 2.66
CA PHE A 22 10.41 7.79 3.99
C PHE A 22 11.59 6.82 3.92
N LEU A 23 12.71 7.23 4.48
CA LEU A 23 13.90 6.38 4.62
C LEU A 23 14.18 6.12 6.10
N PHE A 24 14.21 4.85 6.48
CA PHE A 24 14.62 4.38 7.80
C PHE A 24 15.84 3.48 7.66
N VAL A 25 16.93 3.84 8.35
CA VAL A 25 18.16 3.04 8.35
C VAL A 25 18.56 2.77 9.79
N LEU A 26 18.68 1.48 10.14
CA LEU A 26 19.31 1.06 11.37
C LEU A 26 20.82 0.96 11.14
N ILE A 27 21.58 1.82 11.79
CA ILE A 27 23.03 1.86 11.74
C ILE A 27 23.59 0.78 12.70
N PRO A 28 24.75 0.15 12.43
CA PRO A 28 25.29 -0.93 13.26
C PRO A 28 25.49 -0.60 14.75
N ASP A 29 25.60 0.67 15.11
CA ASP A 29 25.66 1.15 16.49
C ASP A 29 24.28 1.21 17.19
N GLN A 30 23.24 0.69 16.53
CA GLN A 30 21.82 0.69 16.92
C GLN A 30 21.14 2.07 16.84
N THR A 31 21.80 3.06 16.25
CA THR A 31 21.17 4.36 15.95
C THR A 31 20.23 4.22 14.77
N ILE A 32 19.06 4.86 14.84
CA ILE A 32 18.12 4.96 13.72
C ILE A 32 18.33 6.31 13.03
N PHE A 33 18.63 6.27 11.73
CA PHE A 33 18.48 7.41 10.84
C PHE A 33 17.07 7.39 10.24
N GLN A 34 16.38 8.53 10.30
CA GLN A 34 15.08 8.72 9.69
C GLN A 34 15.09 10.00 8.85
N GLY A 35 14.75 9.88 7.57
CA GLY A 35 14.66 10.99 6.62
C GLY A 35 13.31 11.03 5.91
N VAL A 36 12.80 12.24 5.68
CA VAL A 36 11.65 12.50 4.79
C VAL A 36 12.18 13.21 3.56
N LEU A 37 12.08 12.55 2.42
CA LEU A 37 12.54 13.05 1.14
C LEU A 37 11.33 13.58 0.39
N LEU A 38 11.19 14.90 0.35
CA LEU A 38 10.11 15.53 -0.41
C LEU A 38 10.35 15.32 -1.90
N SER A 39 9.28 15.08 -2.63
CA SER A 39 9.37 14.83 -4.08
C SER A 39 8.34 15.64 -4.86
N GLY A 40 8.66 15.91 -6.12
CA GLY A 40 7.72 16.36 -7.13
C GLY A 40 6.84 15.20 -7.60
N ASP A 41 6.68 15.05 -8.91
CA ASP A 41 5.84 13.98 -9.46
C ASP A 41 6.45 12.60 -9.19
N ALA A 42 5.58 11.64 -8.86
CA ALA A 42 5.91 10.22 -8.85
C ALA A 42 5.55 9.63 -10.21
N THR A 43 6.53 9.10 -10.92
CA THR A 43 6.31 8.37 -12.18
C THR A 43 6.55 6.90 -11.95
N ILE A 44 5.56 6.06 -12.26
CA ILE A 44 5.64 4.60 -12.15
C ILE A 44 5.26 4.02 -13.51
N VAL A 45 6.09 3.10 -14.00
CA VAL A 45 5.87 2.36 -15.24
C VAL A 45 5.92 0.87 -14.97
N THR A 46 5.06 0.12 -15.65
CA THR A 46 5.01 -1.34 -15.62
C THR A 46 5.61 -1.89 -16.91
N SER A 47 6.41 -2.94 -16.81
CA SER A 47 6.97 -3.68 -17.94
C SER A 47 7.01 -5.16 -17.58
N GLY A 48 6.41 -6.01 -18.41
CA GLY A 48 6.11 -7.39 -18.02
C GLY A 48 5.29 -7.44 -16.73
N ASP A 49 5.75 -8.26 -15.77
CA ASP A 49 5.21 -8.36 -14.42
C ASP A 49 5.89 -7.38 -13.43
N GLY A 50 6.99 -6.75 -13.85
CA GLY A 50 7.78 -5.82 -13.06
C GLY A 50 7.32 -4.36 -13.08
N THR A 51 7.92 -3.56 -12.20
CA THR A 51 7.69 -2.10 -12.12
C THR A 51 9.00 -1.32 -11.94
N SER A 52 9.04 -0.12 -12.50
CA SER A 52 10.10 0.86 -12.25
C SER A 52 9.46 2.20 -11.92
N GLY A 53 10.12 3.01 -11.12
CA GLY A 53 9.59 4.32 -10.77
C GLY A 53 10.61 5.29 -10.22
N SER A 54 10.25 6.57 -10.25
CA SER A 54 11.07 7.66 -9.77
C SER A 54 10.21 8.70 -9.08
N TYR A 55 10.69 9.16 -7.94
CA TYR A 55 10.16 10.34 -7.26
C TYR A 55 11.02 11.53 -7.69
N ALA A 56 10.45 12.46 -8.46
CA ALA A 56 11.20 13.62 -8.95
C ALA A 56 11.77 14.43 -7.77
N ASP A 57 12.99 14.94 -7.93
CA ASP A 57 13.68 15.80 -6.96
C ASP A 57 14.03 15.19 -5.60
N SER A 58 13.61 13.96 -5.28
CA SER A 58 13.96 13.31 -4.00
C SER A 58 15.27 12.55 -4.03
N GLY A 59 15.83 12.33 -5.22
CA GLY A 59 16.97 11.44 -5.41
C GLY A 59 16.63 9.95 -5.28
N VAL A 60 15.34 9.58 -5.15
CA VAL A 60 14.92 8.19 -4.97
C VAL A 60 14.24 7.64 -6.23
N SER A 61 14.71 6.48 -6.66
CA SER A 61 14.09 5.71 -7.74
C SER A 61 14.26 4.21 -7.52
N TRP A 62 13.49 3.41 -8.25
CA TRP A 62 13.73 1.98 -8.38
C TRP A 62 13.59 1.53 -9.83
N SER A 63 14.36 0.51 -10.19
CA SER A 63 14.22 -0.23 -11.44
C SER A 63 13.94 -1.69 -11.12
N GLY A 64 12.85 -2.22 -11.65
CA GLY A 64 12.49 -3.63 -11.55
C GLY A 64 12.66 -4.35 -12.89
N ALA A 65 13.12 -5.59 -12.85
CA ALA A 65 13.16 -6.46 -14.01
C ALA A 65 11.74 -6.91 -14.41
N ASP A 66 11.51 -7.06 -15.71
CA ASP A 66 10.20 -7.43 -16.27
C ASP A 66 9.66 -8.77 -15.75
N ASP A 67 10.55 -9.64 -15.29
CA ASP A 67 10.27 -11.00 -14.79
C ASP A 67 10.31 -11.11 -13.25
N LEU A 68 10.31 -9.97 -12.55
CA LEU A 68 10.43 -9.88 -11.08
C LEU A 68 11.73 -10.45 -10.50
N SER A 69 12.72 -10.79 -11.33
CA SER A 69 13.96 -11.44 -10.88
C SER A 69 14.82 -10.54 -9.99
N SER A 70 14.77 -9.23 -10.21
CA SER A 70 15.58 -8.27 -9.46
C SER A 70 14.95 -6.88 -9.41
N TYR A 71 15.26 -6.16 -8.33
CA TYR A 71 14.97 -4.76 -8.15
C TYR A 71 16.21 -4.04 -7.64
N VAL A 72 16.48 -2.85 -8.20
CA VAL A 72 17.50 -1.94 -7.70
C VAL A 72 16.79 -0.67 -7.24
N VAL A 73 16.81 -0.40 -5.95
CA VAL A 73 16.41 0.88 -5.37
C VAL A 73 17.65 1.75 -5.27
N THR A 74 17.60 2.94 -5.86
CA THR A 74 18.65 3.95 -5.78
C THR A 74 18.20 5.08 -4.88
N VAL A 75 19.08 5.46 -3.96
CA VAL A 75 18.97 6.68 -3.17
C VAL A 75 20.19 7.52 -3.50
N ASP A 76 19.98 8.73 -3.99
CA ASP A 76 21.00 9.72 -4.29
C ASP A 76 20.54 11.07 -3.71
N ASP A 77 20.55 11.16 -2.38
CA ASP A 77 20.26 12.41 -1.68
C ASP A 77 21.55 12.99 -1.06
N PRO A 78 22.20 13.95 -1.75
CA PRO A 78 23.39 14.61 -1.24
C PRO A 78 23.11 15.54 -0.05
N LEU A 79 21.86 15.98 0.17
CA LEU A 79 21.49 16.84 1.31
C LEU A 79 21.48 16.05 2.63
N LEU A 80 21.03 14.79 2.58
CA LEU A 80 21.07 13.88 3.73
C LEU A 80 22.34 13.02 3.77
N GLY A 81 23.20 13.12 2.75
CA GLY A 81 24.45 12.36 2.65
C GLY A 81 24.22 10.86 2.45
N VAL A 82 23.02 10.46 1.99
CA VAL A 82 22.68 9.06 1.73
C VAL A 82 22.75 8.83 0.22
N VAL A 83 23.78 8.10 -0.19
CA VAL A 83 23.96 7.69 -1.59
C VAL A 83 24.24 6.21 -1.64
N GLY A 84 23.48 5.47 -2.45
CA GLY A 84 23.70 4.05 -2.64
C GLY A 84 22.54 3.32 -3.30
N ASN A 85 22.78 2.02 -3.53
CA ASN A 85 21.81 1.13 -4.12
C ASN A 85 21.46 0.00 -3.14
N ILE A 86 20.18 -0.31 -3.04
CA ILE A 86 19.66 -1.55 -2.43
C ILE A 86 19.29 -2.46 -3.59
N THR A 87 19.97 -3.60 -3.70
CA THR A 87 19.63 -4.63 -4.70
C THR A 87 18.88 -5.75 -4.02
N LEU A 88 17.66 -6.01 -4.50
CA LEU A 88 16.83 -7.13 -4.11
C LEU A 88 16.88 -8.14 -5.26
N ASN A 89 17.37 -9.34 -4.99
CA ASN A 89 17.30 -10.45 -5.94
C ASN A 89 16.22 -11.42 -5.44
N SER A 90 15.33 -11.84 -6.32
CA SER A 90 14.36 -12.87 -5.99
C SER A 90 15.09 -14.16 -5.60
N ALA A 91 14.64 -14.80 -4.53
CA ALA A 91 15.21 -16.05 -4.03
C ALA A 91 14.58 -17.30 -4.68
N THR A 92 13.75 -17.14 -5.72
CA THR A 92 13.14 -18.27 -6.42
C THR A 92 14.22 -19.11 -7.11
N VAL A 93 14.55 -20.25 -6.48
CA VAL A 93 15.14 -21.38 -7.19
C VAL A 93 14.02 -21.92 -8.07
N GLU A 94 14.06 -21.62 -9.36
CA GLU A 94 13.26 -22.36 -10.31
C GLU A 94 13.77 -23.82 -10.27
N SER A 95 13.14 -24.67 -9.46
CA SER A 95 13.20 -26.11 -9.74
C SER A 95 12.39 -26.33 -10.99
N ALA A 96 13.02 -26.07 -12.14
CA ALA A 96 12.49 -26.42 -13.44
C ALA A 96 12.26 -27.94 -13.44
N LEU A 97 11.01 -28.36 -13.28
CA LEU A 97 10.57 -29.65 -13.76
C LEU A 97 10.76 -29.61 -15.28
N THR A 98 11.85 -30.17 -15.77
CA THR A 98 12.04 -30.42 -17.21
C THR A 98 10.89 -31.29 -17.71
N LEU A 99 9.93 -30.68 -18.40
CA LEU A 99 8.95 -31.37 -19.23
C LEU A 99 9.34 -31.16 -20.70
N GLY A 100 9.54 -32.27 -21.40
CA GLY A 100 10.12 -32.29 -22.74
C GLY A 100 9.30 -31.54 -23.80
N SER A 101 10.02 -30.83 -24.66
CA SER A 101 9.72 -30.40 -26.05
C SER A 101 8.26 -30.30 -26.53
N GLY A 102 7.34 -29.80 -25.70
CA GLY A 102 6.03 -29.30 -26.12
C GLY A 102 6.02 -27.79 -25.91
N SER A 103 5.60 -27.04 -26.93
CA SER A 103 5.41 -25.58 -26.82
C SER A 103 4.60 -25.26 -25.56
N MET A 104 5.18 -24.47 -24.65
CA MET A 104 4.49 -23.96 -23.48
C MET A 104 3.19 -23.27 -23.91
N PRO A 105 2.01 -23.67 -23.39
CA PRO A 105 0.85 -22.81 -23.52
C PRO A 105 1.18 -21.47 -22.85
N SER A 106 0.68 -20.37 -23.41
CA SER A 106 0.82 -19.04 -22.82
C SER A 106 0.51 -19.10 -21.31
N PRO A 107 1.29 -18.45 -20.44
CA PRO A 107 1.00 -18.42 -19.02
C PRO A 107 -0.45 -17.92 -18.82
N PRO A 108 -1.25 -18.55 -17.93
CA PRO A 108 -2.59 -18.05 -17.66
C PRO A 108 -2.47 -16.61 -17.17
N THR A 109 -2.97 -15.67 -17.95
CA THR A 109 -3.07 -14.26 -17.54
C THR A 109 -4.08 -14.20 -16.40
N ILE A 110 -3.60 -14.07 -15.16
CA ILE A 110 -4.51 -13.90 -14.03
C ILE A 110 -4.49 -12.44 -13.62
N LYS A 111 -5.68 -11.83 -13.74
CA LYS A 111 -5.94 -10.47 -13.29
C LYS A 111 -6.30 -10.53 -11.82
N THR A 112 -5.32 -10.38 -10.95
CA THR A 112 -5.60 -10.08 -9.54
C THR A 112 -6.49 -8.85 -9.48
N THR A 113 -7.69 -9.01 -8.94
CA THR A 113 -8.68 -7.93 -8.85
C THR A 113 -9.04 -7.73 -7.40
N ILE A 114 -9.02 -6.47 -6.96
CA ILE A 114 -9.51 -6.08 -5.64
C ILE A 114 -10.70 -5.16 -5.85
N ILE A 115 -11.84 -5.49 -5.24
CA ILE A 115 -13.01 -4.63 -5.23
C ILE A 115 -13.37 -4.33 -3.78
N VAL A 116 -13.66 -3.06 -3.51
CA VAL A 116 -14.03 -2.60 -2.17
C VAL A 116 -15.26 -1.73 -2.28
N TRP A 117 -16.29 -2.06 -1.50
CA TRP A 117 -17.52 -1.26 -1.40
C TRP A 117 -17.76 -0.85 0.06
N PRO A 118 -18.20 0.39 0.32
CA PRO A 118 -18.66 0.77 1.64
C PRO A 118 -19.96 0.01 1.99
N THR A 119 -20.18 -0.26 3.27
CA THR A 119 -21.40 -0.93 3.77
C THR A 119 -22.06 -0.17 4.91
N GLY A 120 -23.35 -0.43 5.11
CA GLY A 120 -24.17 0.19 6.16
C GLY A 120 -24.53 1.65 5.89
N ALA A 121 -24.49 2.51 6.92
CA ALA A 121 -24.81 3.92 6.77
C ALA A 121 -23.85 4.61 5.78
N ASN A 122 -24.32 5.55 4.95
CA ASN A 122 -23.49 6.29 3.99
C ASN A 122 -22.71 5.40 2.99
N SER A 123 -23.30 4.29 2.56
CA SER A 123 -22.69 3.29 1.65
C SER A 123 -23.01 3.50 0.17
N GLU A 124 -23.68 4.58 -0.18
CA GLU A 124 -24.03 4.87 -1.57
C GLU A 124 -22.78 5.06 -2.44
N TYR A 125 -22.77 4.40 -3.59
CA TYR A 125 -21.69 4.48 -4.58
C TYR A 125 -22.28 4.77 -5.98
N PRO A 126 -21.74 5.74 -6.75
CA PRO A 126 -20.68 6.68 -6.35
C PRO A 126 -21.19 7.67 -5.29
N ARG A 127 -20.28 8.05 -4.38
CA ARG A 127 -20.62 8.81 -3.17
C ARG A 127 -21.19 10.19 -3.49
N ALA A 128 -22.23 10.60 -2.77
CA ALA A 128 -22.71 11.98 -2.83
C ALA A 128 -21.78 12.94 -2.06
N PRO A 129 -21.61 14.21 -2.50
CA PRO A 129 -20.83 15.19 -1.76
C PRO A 129 -21.28 15.31 -0.32
N ARG A 130 -20.32 15.35 0.62
CA ARG A 130 -20.57 15.52 2.08
C ARG A 130 -21.35 14.39 2.76
N GLN A 131 -21.45 13.20 2.16
CA GLN A 131 -21.93 12.04 2.90
C GLN A 131 -21.08 11.80 4.15
N GLY A 132 -21.67 11.20 5.18
CA GLY A 132 -20.95 10.79 6.37
C GLY A 132 -20.01 9.61 6.09
N GLU A 133 -19.46 9.04 7.16
CA GLU A 133 -18.59 7.87 7.08
C GLU A 133 -19.40 6.57 6.93
N PRO A 134 -18.87 5.58 6.20
CA PRO A 134 -19.49 4.27 6.12
C PRO A 134 -19.45 3.52 7.46
N SER A 135 -20.32 2.53 7.63
CA SER A 135 -20.30 1.66 8.82
C SER A 135 -19.29 0.52 8.70
N GLY A 136 -18.80 0.26 7.50
CA GLY A 136 -17.93 -0.86 7.20
C GLY A 136 -17.55 -0.93 5.74
N PHE A 137 -16.91 -2.04 5.36
CA PHE A 137 -16.46 -2.31 4.00
C PHE A 137 -16.69 -3.78 3.65
N HIS A 138 -17.10 -4.03 2.42
CA HIS A 138 -17.07 -5.34 1.79
C HIS A 138 -15.90 -5.38 0.82
N ILE A 139 -15.05 -6.38 0.94
CA ILE A 139 -13.80 -6.52 0.20
C ILE A 139 -13.81 -7.87 -0.52
N GLU A 140 -13.64 -7.83 -1.83
CA GLU A 140 -13.40 -9.01 -2.66
C GLU A 140 -11.98 -8.96 -3.21
N PHE A 141 -11.23 -10.06 -3.02
CA PHE A 141 -9.88 -10.24 -3.53
C PHE A 141 -9.81 -11.53 -4.34
N THR A 142 -9.83 -11.42 -5.67
CA THR A 142 -9.78 -12.57 -6.57
C THR A 142 -8.34 -12.89 -6.95
N THR A 143 -7.93 -14.13 -6.68
CA THR A 143 -6.65 -14.71 -7.08
C THR A 143 -6.85 -15.93 -7.97
N ASN A 144 -5.75 -16.57 -8.36
CA ASN A 144 -5.73 -17.85 -9.06
C ASN A 144 -6.38 -18.99 -8.25
N GLU A 145 -6.41 -18.85 -6.93
CA GLU A 145 -6.84 -19.87 -5.98
C GLU A 145 -8.32 -19.72 -5.60
N GLY A 146 -8.95 -18.61 -5.96
CA GLY A 146 -10.35 -18.29 -5.67
C GLY A 146 -10.54 -16.84 -5.27
N THR A 147 -11.77 -16.49 -4.91
CA THR A 147 -12.10 -15.17 -4.35
C THR A 147 -12.09 -15.26 -2.83
N PHE A 148 -11.25 -14.44 -2.21
CA PHE A 148 -11.30 -14.16 -0.78
C PHE A 148 -12.27 -13.01 -0.54
N VAL A 149 -13.25 -13.22 0.32
CA VAL A 149 -14.29 -12.24 0.65
C VAL A 149 -14.15 -11.87 2.12
N ALA A 150 -14.16 -10.58 2.42
CA ALA A 150 -14.11 -10.08 3.79
C ALA A 150 -15.05 -8.90 4.04
N ASP A 151 -15.72 -8.96 5.17
CA ASP A 151 -16.56 -7.91 5.72
C ASP A 151 -15.89 -7.26 6.93
N VAL A 152 -15.77 -5.94 6.87
CA VAL A 152 -15.19 -5.11 7.92
C VAL A 152 -16.28 -4.28 8.57
N VAL A 153 -16.31 -4.27 9.91
CA VAL A 153 -17.25 -3.47 10.70
C VAL A 153 -16.48 -2.44 11.53
N ASN A 154 -16.81 -1.16 11.33
CA ASN A 154 -16.22 -0.04 12.07
C ASN A 154 -16.72 -0.05 13.52
N LYS A 155 -15.83 -0.09 14.51
CA LYS A 155 -16.20 -0.07 15.94
C LYS A 155 -15.89 1.25 16.63
N ALA A 156 -14.68 1.76 16.43
CA ALA A 156 -14.26 3.02 17.03
C ALA A 156 -13.45 3.82 16.02
N VAL A 157 -13.73 5.13 15.93
CA VAL A 157 -12.85 6.07 15.23
C VAL A 157 -11.56 6.16 16.05
N SER A 158 -10.48 5.70 15.46
CA SER A 158 -9.14 5.81 16.04
C SER A 158 -8.57 7.21 15.80
N TRP A 159 -8.82 7.79 14.62
CA TRP A 159 -8.32 9.12 14.27
C TRP A 159 -9.12 9.74 13.11
N GLN A 160 -9.46 11.03 13.23
CA GLN A 160 -10.18 11.79 12.20
C GLN A 160 -9.78 13.28 12.27
N PRO A 161 -8.73 13.71 11.57
CA PRO A 161 -8.31 15.11 11.57
C PRO A 161 -9.31 15.99 10.78
N PRO A 162 -9.57 17.23 11.22
CA PRO A 162 -10.32 18.19 10.42
C PRO A 162 -9.48 18.63 9.21
N ILE A 163 -9.81 18.14 8.02
CA ILE A 163 -9.11 18.50 6.78
C ILE A 163 -10.02 19.39 5.92
N ILE A 164 -9.46 20.51 5.45
CA ILE A 164 -10.16 21.58 4.71
C ILE A 164 -10.48 21.25 3.24
N SER A 165 -9.85 20.22 2.64
CA SER A 165 -10.04 19.84 1.23
C SER A 165 -10.15 18.33 1.00
N GLY A 166 -10.54 17.60 2.03
CA GLY A 166 -10.66 16.15 2.00
C GLY A 166 -11.03 15.66 3.39
N GLY A 167 -10.89 14.38 3.63
CA GLY A 167 -10.86 13.87 4.96
C GLY A 167 -10.17 12.52 4.99
N TYR A 168 -9.86 12.14 6.21
CA TYR A 168 -9.26 10.88 6.53
C TYR A 168 -9.98 10.38 7.78
N THR A 169 -10.37 9.12 7.75
CA THR A 169 -10.85 8.45 8.97
C THR A 169 -10.17 7.10 9.09
N ARG A 170 -9.62 6.84 10.28
CA ARG A 170 -9.11 5.52 10.69
C ARG A 170 -10.04 4.92 11.71
N TRP A 171 -10.34 3.64 11.55
CA TRP A 171 -11.07 2.87 12.55
C TRP A 171 -10.23 1.73 13.11
N VAL A 172 -10.60 1.34 14.32
CA VAL A 172 -10.44 -0.06 14.76
C VAL A 172 -11.79 -0.74 14.54
N GLY A 173 -11.76 -1.96 14.06
CA GLY A 173 -12.95 -2.73 13.73
C GLY A 173 -12.78 -4.23 13.92
N ASN A 174 -13.84 -4.95 13.57
CA ASN A 174 -13.79 -6.39 13.39
C ASN A 174 -13.74 -6.69 11.89
N ILE A 175 -13.09 -7.79 11.53
CA ILE A 175 -13.10 -8.34 10.18
C ILE A 175 -13.55 -9.80 10.24
N THR A 176 -14.42 -10.20 9.32
CA THR A 176 -14.79 -11.59 9.09
C THR A 176 -14.54 -11.90 7.62
N GLY A 177 -13.92 -13.02 7.29
CA GLY A 177 -13.70 -13.37 5.89
C GLY A 177 -13.02 -14.70 5.67
N GLY A 178 -13.06 -15.16 4.42
CA GLY A 178 -12.54 -16.45 3.98
C GLY A 178 -12.58 -16.58 2.46
N PHE A 179 -12.03 -17.67 1.93
CA PHE A 179 -12.26 -18.02 0.52
C PHE A 179 -13.70 -18.50 0.34
N GLU A 180 -14.35 -18.12 -0.77
CA GLU A 180 -15.74 -18.50 -1.03
C GLU A 180 -15.96 -20.02 -0.92
N GLY A 181 -16.98 -20.42 -0.17
CA GLY A 181 -17.32 -21.82 0.07
C GLY A 181 -16.38 -22.56 1.02
N GLN A 182 -15.42 -21.87 1.63
CA GLN A 182 -14.51 -22.40 2.65
C GLN A 182 -14.85 -21.84 4.04
N GLU A 183 -14.03 -22.20 5.03
CA GLU A 183 -14.14 -21.69 6.38
C GLU A 183 -13.90 -20.17 6.42
N GLU A 184 -14.73 -19.46 7.20
CA GLU A 184 -14.55 -18.05 7.50
C GLU A 184 -13.79 -17.87 8.82
N TYR A 185 -12.97 -16.83 8.86
CA TYR A 185 -12.18 -16.44 10.02
C TYR A 185 -12.65 -15.08 10.56
N GLU A 186 -12.57 -14.90 11.88
CA GLU A 186 -12.85 -13.64 12.54
C GLU A 186 -11.58 -13.04 13.15
N GLY A 187 -11.47 -11.71 13.12
CA GLY A 187 -10.34 -11.00 13.68
C GLY A 187 -10.62 -9.54 14.01
N ALA A 188 -9.59 -8.89 14.54
CA ALA A 188 -9.56 -7.44 14.70
C ALA A 188 -8.83 -6.80 13.51
N THR A 189 -9.21 -5.58 13.17
CA THR A 189 -8.60 -4.83 12.06
C THR A 189 -8.38 -3.36 12.41
N VAL A 190 -7.40 -2.77 11.74
CA VAL A 190 -7.24 -1.32 11.60
C VAL A 190 -7.31 -1.02 10.12
N HIS A 191 -8.17 -0.07 9.75
CA HIS A 191 -8.39 0.27 8.35
C HIS A 191 -8.76 1.74 8.21
N GLU A 192 -8.58 2.24 7.00
CA GLU A 192 -8.51 3.66 6.71
C GLU A 192 -9.32 3.99 5.47
N TRP A 193 -9.89 5.19 5.45
CA TRP A 193 -10.59 5.72 4.30
C TRP A 193 -10.14 7.16 4.03
N PHE A 194 -9.71 7.39 2.79
CA PHE A 194 -9.38 8.71 2.28
C PHE A 194 -10.56 9.22 1.46
N HIS A 195 -11.04 10.41 1.80
CA HIS A 195 -12.14 11.05 1.11
C HIS A 195 -11.69 12.36 0.49
N PHE A 196 -11.90 12.49 -0.81
CA PHE A 196 -11.57 13.71 -1.54
C PHE A 196 -12.87 14.45 -1.86
N TRP A 197 -12.91 15.74 -1.53
CA TRP A 197 -13.95 16.64 -2.01
C TRP A 197 -13.29 17.67 -2.90
N LEU A 198 -13.77 17.80 -4.14
CA LEU A 198 -13.46 18.97 -4.94
C LEU A 198 -14.34 20.11 -4.44
N ASN A 199 -13.72 21.16 -3.90
CA ASN A 199 -14.39 22.44 -3.75
C ASN A 199 -14.54 23.03 -5.16
N VAL A 200 -15.70 22.81 -5.78
CA VAL A 200 -16.16 23.60 -6.93
C VAL A 200 -16.78 24.91 -6.45
#